data_AF-A0A9P6VT36-F1
#
_entry.id   AF-A0A9P6VT36-F1
#
_cell.length_a   1.000
_cell.length_b   1.000
_cell.length_c   1.000
_cell.angle_alpha   90.00
_cell.angle_beta   90.00
_cell.angle_gamma   90.00
#
_symmetry.space_group_name_H-M   'P 1'
#
loop_
_entity.id
_entity.type
_entity.pdbx_description
1 polymer ?
#
loop_
_entity_poly.entity_id
_entity_poly.type
_entity_poly.pdbx_seq_one_letter_code
_entity_poly.pdbx_strand_id
1 'polypeptide(L)'
;MATDSGGGVGGDLPMGVLIAASISAGLSTILSLATVWLQLKHYYKPRLQRLVVRILVMVPIYSISSLISLYSLDLAFFLDAFRDVYEAFVIYCFFSLLVEYLGGERSLIITLHGRDPVPHPFPVN
;
A
#
# COMPACT_ATOMS: atom_id res chain seq x y z
N MET A 1 2.17 -17.93 -39.07
CA MET A 1 0.87 -17.77 -38.38
C MET A 1 1.22 -17.44 -36.95
N ALA A 2 1.27 -16.14 -36.62
CA ALA A 2 1.69 -15.67 -35.31
C ALA A 2 0.63 -16.10 -34.30
N THR A 3 1.00 -16.99 -33.38
CA THR A 3 0.22 -17.22 -32.17
C THR A 3 0.48 -16.00 -31.29
N ASP A 4 -0.40 -14.99 -31.36
CA ASP A 4 -0.53 -13.96 -30.35
C ASP A 4 -0.96 -14.64 -29.04
N SER A 5 0.02 -15.20 -28.36
CA SER A 5 -0.12 -15.71 -27.01
C SER A 5 -0.08 -14.49 -26.10
N GLY A 6 -1.25 -13.94 -25.77
CA GLY A 6 -1.45 -13.03 -24.62
C GLY A 6 -1.17 -13.72 -23.28
N GLY A 7 -0.02 -14.39 -23.17
CA GLY A 7 0.48 -15.03 -21.97
C GLY A 7 1.31 -14.04 -21.18
N GLY A 8 1.02 -13.90 -19.89
CA GLY A 8 1.79 -13.05 -19.00
C GLY A 8 3.26 -13.45 -18.90
N VAL A 9 4.03 -12.59 -18.20
CA VAL A 9 5.49 -12.66 -18.05
C VAL A 9 5.99 -14.02 -17.57
N GLY A 10 5.12 -14.79 -16.88
CA GLY A 10 5.36 -16.14 -16.38
C GLY A 10 5.64 -17.22 -17.43
N GLY A 11 5.34 -16.99 -18.71
CA GLY A 11 5.42 -18.02 -19.76
C GLY A 11 6.82 -18.61 -20.00
N ASP A 12 7.88 -17.82 -19.78
CA ASP A 12 9.28 -18.24 -19.96
C ASP A 12 9.96 -18.74 -18.68
N LEU A 13 9.27 -18.71 -17.54
CA LEU A 13 9.86 -19.05 -16.24
C LEU A 13 9.70 -20.53 -15.90
N PRO A 14 10.69 -21.13 -15.20
CA PRO A 14 10.57 -22.51 -14.73
C PRO A 14 9.40 -22.64 -13.76
N MET A 15 8.63 -23.72 -13.90
CA MET A 15 7.40 -23.97 -13.12
C MET A 15 7.61 -23.85 -11.60
N GLY A 16 8.80 -24.22 -11.10
CA GLY A 16 9.14 -24.09 -9.68
C GLY A 16 9.11 -22.63 -9.18
N VAL A 17 9.51 -21.67 -10.00
CA VAL A 17 9.48 -20.24 -9.65
C VAL A 17 8.05 -19.72 -9.62
N LEU A 18 7.20 -20.15 -10.57
CA LEU A 18 5.78 -19.78 -10.60
C LEU A 18 5.03 -20.29 -9.35
N ILE A 19 5.30 -21.52 -8.92
CA ILE A 19 4.71 -22.11 -7.71
C ILE A 19 5.22 -21.39 -6.45
N ALA A 20 6.52 -21.10 -6.36
CA ALA A 20 7.08 -20.38 -5.22
C ALA A 20 6.52 -18.96 -5.10
N ALA A 21 6.37 -18.23 -6.22
CA ALA A 21 5.79 -16.89 -6.27
C ALA A 21 4.30 -16.88 -5.88
N SER A 22 3.54 -17.88 -6.32
CA SER A 22 2.12 -18.01 -5.95
C SER A 22 1.93 -18.35 -4.47
N ILE A 23 2.77 -19.21 -3.90
CA ILE A 23 2.76 -19.52 -2.46
C ILE A 23 3.13 -18.29 -1.63
N SER A 24 4.17 -17.53 -2.01
CA SER A 24 4.62 -16.37 -1.24
C SER A 24 3.59 -15.22 -1.27
N ALA A 25 2.98 -14.96 -2.43
CA ALA A 25 1.88 -14.00 -2.54
C ALA A 25 0.65 -14.45 -1.73
N GLY A 26 0.30 -15.73 -1.78
CA GLY A 26 -0.74 -16.32 -0.93
C GLY A 26 -0.46 -16.13 0.56
N LEU A 27 0.76 -16.39 1.00
CA LEU A 27 1.15 -16.19 2.40
C LEU A 27 1.06 -14.71 2.83
N SER A 28 1.55 -13.80 1.97
CA SER A 28 1.50 -12.35 2.22
C SER A 28 0.06 -11.84 2.38
N THR A 29 -0.85 -12.28 1.49
CA THR A 29 -2.28 -11.94 1.59
C THR A 29 -2.92 -12.46 2.88
N ILE A 30 -2.63 -13.72 3.27
CA ILE A 30 -3.16 -14.31 4.50
C ILE A 30 -2.66 -13.55 5.75
N LEU A 31 -1.37 -13.21 5.80
CA LEU A 31 -0.80 -12.45 6.91
C LEU A 31 -1.40 -11.05 7.03
N SER A 32 -1.63 -10.37 5.90
CA SER A 32 -2.31 -9.07 5.91
C SER A 32 -3.75 -9.18 6.41
N LEU A 33 -4.51 -10.18 5.93
CA LEU A 33 -5.87 -10.43 6.40
C LEU A 33 -5.91 -10.75 7.90
N ALA A 34 -4.95 -11.53 8.40
CA ALA A 34 -4.83 -11.83 9.82
C ALA A 34 -4.54 -10.59 10.67
N THR A 35 -3.67 -9.69 10.19
CA THR A 35 -3.37 -8.42 10.90
C THR A 35 -4.57 -7.47 10.88
N VAL A 36 -5.28 -7.36 9.76
CA VAL A 36 -6.54 -6.61 9.68
C VAL A 36 -7.58 -7.19 10.63
N TRP A 37 -7.71 -8.52 10.71
CA TRP A 37 -8.65 -9.18 11.61
C TRP A 37 -8.29 -8.96 13.09
N LEU A 38 -7.01 -9.02 13.43
CA LEU A 38 -6.53 -8.72 14.79
C LEU A 38 -6.87 -7.29 15.20
N GLN A 39 -6.70 -6.33 14.29
CA GLN A 39 -7.14 -4.97 14.53
C GLN A 39 -8.65 -4.91 14.72
N LEU A 40 -9.44 -5.49 13.82
CA LEU A 40 -10.91 -5.53 13.96
C LEU A 40 -11.37 -6.14 15.29
N LYS A 41 -10.65 -7.14 15.81
CA LYS A 41 -10.97 -7.82 17.08
C LYS A 41 -10.69 -6.96 18.32
N HIS A 42 -9.67 -6.10 18.30
CA HIS A 42 -9.35 -5.19 19.41
C HIS A 42 -9.71 -3.74 19.05
N TYR A 43 -11.00 -3.47 18.86
CA TYR A 43 -11.50 -2.20 18.34
C TYR A 43 -11.61 -1.08 19.41
N TYR A 44 -10.48 -0.58 19.92
CA TYR A 44 -10.47 0.42 21.00
C TYR A 44 -10.59 1.88 20.52
N LYS A 45 -10.04 2.21 19.34
CA LYS A 45 -10.10 3.57 18.78
C LYS A 45 -10.53 3.52 17.31
N PRO A 46 -11.85 3.54 17.04
CA PRO A 46 -12.40 3.21 15.71
C PRO A 46 -11.96 4.17 14.60
N ARG A 47 -11.65 5.44 14.90
CA ARG A 47 -11.17 6.44 13.92
C ARG A 47 -9.77 6.10 13.40
N LEU A 48 -8.81 5.91 14.31
CA LEU A 48 -7.42 5.56 13.98
C LEU A 48 -7.34 4.21 13.28
N GLN A 49 -8.07 3.23 13.81
CA GLN A 49 -7.99 1.85 13.36
C GLN A 49 -8.56 1.66 11.96
N ARG A 50 -9.62 2.40 11.61
CA ARG A 50 -10.15 2.40 10.24
C ARG A 50 -9.14 2.96 9.22
N LEU A 51 -8.35 3.96 9.61
CA LEU A 51 -7.28 4.49 8.76
C LEU A 51 -6.15 3.46 8.62
N VAL A 52 -5.75 2.78 9.70
CA VAL A 52 -4.70 1.75 9.64
C VAL A 52 -5.15 0.56 8.78
N VAL A 53 -6.40 0.11 8.90
CA VAL A 53 -6.95 -0.95 8.05
C VAL A 53 -6.89 -0.57 6.57
N ARG A 54 -7.21 0.69 6.22
CA ARG A 54 -7.07 1.18 4.84
C ARG A 54 -5.63 1.11 4.33
N ILE A 55 -4.64 1.37 5.18
CA ILE A 55 -3.23 1.25 4.80
C ILE A 55 -2.84 -0.23 4.65
N LEU A 56 -3.27 -1.11 5.56
CA LEU A 56 -2.93 -2.55 5.53
C LEU A 56 -3.51 -3.28 4.30
N VAL A 57 -4.64 -2.81 3.77
CA VAL A 57 -5.26 -3.33 2.53
C VAL A 57 -4.38 -3.08 1.28
N MET A 58 -3.36 -2.22 1.38
CA MET A 58 -2.32 -2.08 0.34
C MET A 58 -1.61 -3.41 0.06
N VAL A 59 -1.14 -4.12 1.09
CA VAL A 59 -0.33 -5.35 0.94
C VAL A 59 -1.01 -6.44 0.09
N PRO A 60 -2.30 -6.78 0.28
CA PRO A 60 -2.97 -7.78 -0.54
C PRO A 60 -3.21 -7.30 -1.97
N ILE A 61 -3.44 -6.00 -2.20
CA ILE A 61 -3.57 -5.44 -3.55
C ILE A 61 -2.28 -5.64 -4.35
N TYR A 62 -1.12 -5.36 -3.75
CA TYR A 62 0.18 -5.56 -4.41
C TYR A 62 0.47 -7.04 -4.67
N SER A 63 0.12 -7.91 -3.71
CA SER A 63 0.28 -9.35 -3.88
C SER A 63 -0.56 -9.88 -5.05
N ILE A 64 -1.82 -9.45 -5.15
CA ILE A 64 -2.72 -9.84 -6.25
C ILE A 64 -2.26 -9.26 -7.58
N SER A 65 -1.85 -7.98 -7.61
CA SER A 65 -1.32 -7.32 -8.81
C SER A 65 -0.08 -8.04 -9.34
N SER A 66 0.83 -8.44 -8.45
CA SER A 66 2.04 -9.19 -8.79
C SER A 66 1.71 -10.56 -9.40
N LEU A 67 0.72 -11.27 -8.85
CA LEU A 67 0.25 -12.53 -9.42
C LEU A 67 -0.39 -12.35 -10.79
N ILE A 68 -1.23 -11.33 -10.96
CA ILE A 68 -1.91 -11.10 -12.22
C ILE A 68 -0.90 -10.70 -13.31
N SER A 69 0.10 -9.88 -12.99
CA SER A 69 1.20 -9.54 -13.91
C SER A 69 1.96 -10.76 -14.42
N LEU A 70 2.09 -11.79 -13.59
CA LEU A 70 2.71 -13.06 -13.98
C LEU A 70 1.88 -13.84 -15.01
N TYR A 71 0.55 -13.72 -14.99
CA TYR A 71 -0.36 -14.48 -15.87
C TYR A 71 -0.91 -13.68 -17.06
N SER A 72 -1.05 -12.36 -16.96
CA SER A 72 -1.60 -11.50 -18.00
C SER A 72 -1.05 -10.07 -17.91
N LEU A 73 -0.49 -9.57 -19.01
CA LEU A 73 0.06 -8.21 -19.10
C LEU A 73 -1.02 -7.14 -19.30
N ASP A 74 -2.08 -7.42 -20.06
CA ASP A 74 -3.16 -6.45 -20.31
C ASP A 74 -3.93 -6.10 -19.02
N LEU A 75 -4.19 -7.10 -18.18
CA LEU A 75 -4.80 -6.89 -16.87
C LEU A 75 -3.86 -6.17 -15.89
N ALA A 76 -2.55 -6.43 -15.99
CA ALA A 76 -1.54 -5.78 -15.14
C ALA A 76 -1.53 -4.27 -15.34
N PHE A 77 -1.62 -3.80 -16.58
CA PHE A 77 -1.62 -2.37 -16.89
C PHE A 77 -2.80 -1.64 -16.24
N PHE A 78 -4.00 -2.21 -16.28
CA PHE A 78 -5.17 -1.62 -15.63
C PHE A 78 -5.04 -1.62 -14.10
N LEU A 79 -4.49 -2.70 -13.52
CA LEU A 79 -4.26 -2.80 -12.08
C LEU A 79 -3.19 -1.84 -11.58
N ASP A 80 -2.13 -1.60 -12.36
CA ASP A 80 -1.10 -0.61 -12.03
C ASP A 80 -1.70 0.80 -11.94
N ALA A 81 -2.58 1.19 -12.89
CA ALA A 81 -3.25 2.48 -12.82
C ALA A 81 -4.16 2.61 -11.57
N PHE A 82 -4.89 1.56 -11.22
CA PHE A 82 -5.69 1.54 -9.99
C PHE A 82 -4.82 1.63 -8.73
N ARG A 83 -3.66 0.95 -8.75
CA ARG A 83 -2.68 0.98 -7.67
C ARG A 83 -2.15 2.39 -7.43
N ASP A 84 -1.82 3.13 -8.49
CA ASP A 84 -1.32 4.49 -8.39
C ASP A 84 -2.36 5.44 -7.75
N VAL A 85 -3.65 5.28 -8.10
CA VAL A 85 -4.76 6.02 -7.46
C VAL A 85 -4.90 5.62 -5.99
N TYR A 86 -4.75 4.32 -5.67
CA TYR A 86 -4.83 3.82 -4.31
C TYR A 86 -3.66 4.30 -3.45
N GLU A 87 -2.45 4.41 -4.00
CA GLU A 87 -1.29 4.98 -3.31
C GLU A 87 -1.57 6.41 -2.84
N ALA A 88 -2.16 7.25 -3.69
CA ALA A 88 -2.54 8.61 -3.31
C ALA A 88 -3.56 8.62 -2.15
N PHE A 89 -4.54 7.71 -2.18
CA PHE A 89 -5.51 7.55 -1.10
C PHE A 89 -4.87 7.07 0.21
N VAL A 90 -3.90 6.14 0.13
CA VAL A 90 -3.15 5.61 1.29
C VAL A 90 -2.32 6.71 1.92
N ILE A 91 -1.63 7.53 1.13
CA ILE A 91 -0.86 8.69 1.62
C ILE A 91 -1.78 9.66 2.38
N TYR A 92 -2.97 9.96 1.86
CA TYR A 92 -3.96 10.77 2.57
C TYR A 92 -4.37 10.14 3.91
N CYS A 93 -4.65 8.84 3.93
CA CYS A 93 -5.01 8.13 5.15
C CYS A 93 -3.87 8.11 6.17
N PHE A 94 -2.63 7.96 5.70
CA PHE A 94 -1.42 8.00 6.52
C PHE A 94 -1.19 9.38 7.12
N PHE A 95 -1.32 10.44 6.32
CA PHE A 95 -1.25 11.82 6.81
C PHE A 95 -2.32 12.06 7.88
N SER A 96 -3.57 11.68 7.61
CA SER A 96 -4.67 11.80 8.58
C SER A 96 -4.39 11.06 9.89
N LEU A 97 -3.72 9.90 9.82
CA LEU A 97 -3.28 9.15 10.99
C LEU A 97 -2.24 9.92 11.80
N LEU A 98 -1.24 10.50 11.14
CA LEU A 98 -0.23 11.33 11.81
C LEU A 98 -0.89 12.52 12.50
N VAL A 99 -1.79 13.24 11.82
CA VAL A 99 -2.51 14.36 12.42
C VAL A 99 -3.25 13.94 13.68
N GLU A 100 -3.97 12.82 13.65
CA GLU A 100 -4.69 12.31 14.81
C GLU A 100 -3.73 11.85 15.93
N TYR A 101 -2.57 11.28 15.59
CA TYR A 101 -1.52 10.93 16.56
C TYR A 101 -0.85 12.15 17.22
N LEU A 102 -0.75 13.29 16.51
CA LEU A 102 -0.22 14.56 17.04
C LEU A 102 -1.22 15.32 17.93
N GLY A 103 -2.37 14.72 18.25
CA GLY A 103 -3.42 15.36 19.06
C GLY A 103 -4.50 16.07 18.23
N GLY A 104 -4.59 15.76 16.94
CA GLY A 104 -5.60 16.28 16.02
C GLY A 104 -5.22 17.59 15.34
N GLU A 105 -6.07 18.03 14.41
CA GLU A 105 -5.83 19.19 13.54
C GLU A 105 -5.49 20.48 14.31
N ARG A 106 -6.17 20.73 15.44
CA ARG A 106 -5.94 21.93 16.25
C ARG A 106 -4.57 21.95 16.92
N SER A 107 -4.14 20.82 17.49
CA SER A 107 -2.82 20.68 18.12
C SER A 107 -1.70 20.88 17.10
N LEU A 108 -1.92 20.35 15.89
CA LEU A 108 -1.00 20.48 14.77
C LEU A 108 -0.81 21.95 14.36
N ILE A 109 -1.91 22.68 14.16
CA ILE A 109 -1.86 24.11 13.74
C ILE A 109 -1.12 24.95 14.79
N ILE A 110 -1.36 24.72 16.08
CA ILE A 110 -0.68 25.44 17.16
C ILE A 110 0.82 25.11 17.16
N THR A 111 1.18 23.84 16.97
CA THR A 111 2.57 23.39 16.92
C THR A 111 3.31 23.97 15.70
N LEU A 112 2.65 24.06 14.54
CA LEU A 112 3.24 24.64 13.33
C LEU A 112 3.35 26.16 13.40
N HIS A 113 2.36 26.85 13.96
CA HIS A 113 2.38 28.32 14.10
C HIS A 113 3.43 28.81 15.10
N GLY A 114 3.77 28.00 16.11
CA GLY A 114 4.74 28.36 17.16
C GLY A 114 6.19 27.97 16.86
N ARG A 115 6.52 27.45 15.68
CA ARG A 115 7.86 26.91 15.40
C ARG A 115 8.79 27.99 14.84
N ASP A 116 9.88 28.26 15.55
CA ASP A 116 10.89 29.22 15.09
C ASP A 116 11.52 28.79 13.75
N PRO A 117 11.92 29.74 12.88
CA PRO A 117 12.57 29.46 11.61
C PRO A 117 13.80 28.58 11.79
N VAL A 118 13.87 27.48 11.04
CA VAL A 118 15.05 26.61 11.06
C VAL A 118 16.18 27.31 10.31
N PRO A 119 17.37 27.48 10.92
CA PRO A 119 18.48 28.15 10.24
C PRO A 119 18.86 27.39 8.97
N HIS A 120 19.02 28.12 7.88
CA HIS A 120 19.36 27.56 6.58
C HIS A 120 20.86 27.18 6.55
N PRO A 121 21.22 26.03 5.97
CA PRO A 121 22.63 25.70 5.76
C PRO A 121 23.25 26.65 4.73
N PHE A 122 24.50 27.05 4.97
CA PHE A 122 25.33 27.85 4.07
C PHE A 122 25.37 27.23 2.65
N PRO A 123 25.26 27.98 1.53
CA PRO A 123 25.45 29.43 1.36
C PRO A 123 24.16 30.25 1.13
N VAL A 124 22.99 29.72 1.46
CA VAL A 124 21.70 30.42 1.32
C VAL A 124 21.27 31.02 2.66
N ASN A 125 21.87 32.14 3.04
CA ASN A 125 21.35 33.07 4.04
C ASN A 125 21.46 34.50 3.53
#